data_AF-A0A6V7INS1-F1
#
_entry.id   AF-A0A6V7INS1-F1
#
_cell.length_a   1.000
_cell.length_b   1.000
_cell.length_c   1.000
_cell.angle_alpha   90.00
_cell.angle_beta   90.00
_cell.angle_gamma   90.00
#
_symmetry.space_group_name_H-M   'P 1'
#
loop_
_entity.id
_entity.type
_entity.pdbx_description
1 polymer ?
#
loop_
_entity_poly.entity_id
_entity_poly.type
_entity_poly.pdbx_seq_one_letter_code
_entity_poly.pdbx_strand_id
1 'polypeptide(L)' 'HLGQSLDVLNKLKSGQHPFSETLKKAKKPLIILGADQFSRKDGAQILSATQELAKTLGDTTK' A
#
# COMPACT_ATOMS: atom_id res chain seq x y z
N HIS A 1 -1.45 -8.46 11.62
CA HIS A 1 -0.32 -7.56 11.33
C HIS A 1 0.40 -8.03 10.06
N LEU A 2 0.78 -7.12 9.14
CA LEU A 2 1.36 -7.48 7.82
C LEU A 2 2.89 -7.32 7.75
N GLY A 3 3.49 -6.62 8.71
CA GLY A 3 4.93 -6.38 8.83
C GLY A 3 5.23 -4.93 9.20
N GLN A 4 6.51 -4.55 9.19
CA GLN A 4 7.00 -3.26 9.71
C GLN A 4 7.93 -2.50 8.74
N SER A 5 8.25 -3.09 7.59
CA SER A 5 9.21 -2.56 6.62
C SER A 5 8.53 -2.05 5.33
N LEU A 6 9.23 -1.18 4.60
CA LEU A 6 8.81 -0.69 3.28
C LEU A 6 8.60 -1.85 2.27
N ASP A 7 9.32 -2.95 2.43
CA ASP A 7 9.20 -4.16 1.60
C ASP A 7 7.75 -4.71 1.57
N VAL A 8 7.01 -4.57 2.67
CA VAL A 8 5.59 -5.00 2.72
C VAL A 8 4.74 -4.19 1.74
N LEU A 9 4.95 -2.88 1.64
CA LEU A 9 4.23 -2.03 0.68
C LEU A 9 4.58 -2.43 -0.76
N ASN A 10 5.84 -2.75 -1.03
CA ASN A 10 6.28 -3.22 -2.34
C ASN A 10 5.65 -4.56 -2.72
N LYS A 11 5.59 -5.51 -1.78
CA LYS A 11 4.93 -6.81 -1.97
C LYS A 11 3.42 -6.69 -2.14
N LEU A 12 2.79 -5.75 -1.43
CA LEU A 12 1.36 -5.47 -1.60
C LEU A 12 1.08 -4.92 -3.01
N LYS A 13 1.88 -3.95 -3.44
CA LYS A 13 1.83 -3.35 -4.77
C LYS A 13 2.04 -4.37 -5.89
N SER A 14 3.03 -5.26 -5.75
CA SER A 14 3.32 -6.29 -6.76
C SER A 14 2.36 -7.48 -6.74
N GLY A 15 1.44 -7.55 -5.77
CA GLY A 15 0.53 -8.69 -5.60
C GLY A 15 1.18 -9.94 -5.01
N GLN A 16 2.44 -9.87 -4.59
CA GLN A 16 3.16 -11.00 -3.98
C GLN A 16 2.75 -11.24 -2.52
N HIS A 17 2.21 -10.23 -1.85
CA HIS A 17 1.73 -10.39 -0.49
C HIS A 17 0.34 -11.05 -0.48
N PRO A 18 0.07 -12.06 0.38
CA PRO A 18 -1.23 -12.75 0.41
C PRO A 18 -2.43 -11.80 0.63
N PHE A 19 -2.23 -10.72 1.39
CA PHE A 19 -3.26 -9.71 1.63
C PHE A 19 -3.63 -8.87 0.40
N SER A 20 -2.82 -8.88 -0.67
CA SER A 20 -3.17 -8.20 -1.93
C SER A 20 -4.47 -8.73 -2.52
N GLU A 21 -4.76 -10.03 -2.36
CA GLU A 21 -6.01 -10.62 -2.84
C GLU A 21 -7.23 -10.09 -2.07
N THR A 22 -7.08 -9.83 -0.77
CA THR A 22 -8.13 -9.18 0.03
C THR A 22 -8.39 -7.76 -0.46
N LEU A 23 -7.32 -6.99 -0.75
CA LEU A 23 -7.45 -5.62 -1.26
C LEU A 23 -8.09 -5.57 -2.65
N LYS A 24 -7.73 -6.49 -3.55
CA LYS A 24 -8.33 -6.60 -4.89
C LYS A 24 -9.81 -6.97 -4.85
N LYS A 25 -10.23 -7.81 -3.90
CA LYS A 25 -11.64 -8.22 -3.74
C LYS A 25 -12.51 -7.16 -3.04
N ALA A 26 -11.89 -6.13 -2.45
CA ALA A 26 -12.62 -5.09 -1.76
C ALA A 26 -13.34 -4.18 -2.78
N LYS A 27 -14.64 -3.92 -2.55
CA LYS A 27 -15.44 -3.06 -3.43
C LYS A 27 -15.01 -1.58 -3.40
N LYS A 28 -14.47 -1.13 -2.28
CA LYS A 28 -14.05 0.27 -2.05
C LYS A 28 -12.84 0.26 -1.10
N PRO A 29 -11.65 -0.12 -1.58
CA PRO A 29 -10.46 -0.14 -0.74
C PRO A 29 -10.08 1.28 -0.31
N LEU A 30 -9.65 1.42 0.94
CA LEU A 30 -9.15 2.67 1.52
C LEU A 30 -7.79 2.42 2.15
N ILE A 31 -6.85 3.34 1.90
CA ILE A 31 -5.53 3.33 2.52
C ILE A 31 -5.38 4.59 3.38
N ILE A 32 -5.04 4.40 4.65
CA ILE A 32 -4.77 5.49 5.59
C ILE A 32 -3.29 5.45 5.95
N LEU A 33 -2.58 6.54 5.68
CA LEU A 33 -1.16 6.69 6.01
C LEU A 33 -1.02 7.69 7.16
N GLY A 34 -0.42 7.26 8.27
CA GLY A 34 -0.15 8.14 9.41
C GLY A 34 0.94 9.17 9.10
N ALA A 35 0.74 10.41 9.51
CA ALA A 35 1.64 11.53 9.22
C ALA A 35 3.09 11.30 9.73
N ASP A 36 3.24 10.59 10.85
CA ASP A 36 4.56 10.30 11.43
C ASP A 36 5.46 9.46 10.51
N GLN A 37 4.89 8.77 9.51
CA GLN A 37 5.69 8.01 8.54
C GLN A 37 6.56 8.91 7.65
N PHE A 38 6.20 10.18 7.47
CA PHE A 38 6.97 11.14 6.66
C PHE A 38 8.26 11.57 7.34
N SER A 39 8.35 11.48 8.66
CA SER A 39 9.53 11.85 9.44
C SER A 39 10.66 10.81 9.36
N ARG A 40 10.41 9.63 8.78
CA ARG A 40 11.40 8.58 8.60
C ARG A 40 12.38 8.91 7.47
N LYS A 41 13.57 8.30 7.52
CA LYS A 41 14.57 8.41 6.44
C LYS A 41 14.03 7.96 5.07
N ASP A 42 13.11 7.00 5.06
CA ASP A 42 12.45 6.43 3.89
C ASP A 42 11.03 7.00 3.66
N GLY A 43 10.65 8.09 4.32
CA GLY A 43 9.28 8.64 4.29
C GLY A 43 8.78 8.97 2.88
N ALA A 44 9.64 9.51 2.01
CA ALA A 44 9.30 9.78 0.62
C ALA A 44 9.00 8.50 -0.18
N GLN A 45 9.75 7.42 0.09
CA GLN A 45 9.52 6.12 -0.55
C GLN A 45 8.23 5.47 -0.06
N ILE A 46 7.92 5.62 1.24
CA ILE A 46 6.65 5.18 1.82
C ILE A 46 5.48 5.89 1.12
N LEU A 47 5.55 7.21 0.96
CA LEU A 47 4.52 7.98 0.27
C LEU A 47 4.33 7.50 -1.17
N SER A 48 5.42 7.41 -1.94
CA SER A 48 5.38 6.95 -3.34
C SER A 48 4.78 5.56 -3.47
N ALA A 49 5.27 4.59 -2.68
CA ALA A 49 4.77 3.22 -2.74
C ALA A 49 3.28 3.12 -2.35
N THR A 50 2.85 3.93 -1.38
CA THR A 50 1.45 3.98 -0.94
C THR A 50 0.54 4.59 -2.01
N GLN A 51 0.98 5.67 -2.66
CA GLN A 51 0.23 6.29 -3.77
C GLN A 51 0.10 5.36 -4.97
N GLU A 52 1.18 4.67 -5.34
CA GLU A 52 1.15 3.67 -6.43
C GLU A 52 0.18 2.54 -6.10
N LEU A 53 0.23 1.99 -4.88
CA LEU A 53 -0.72 0.97 -4.43
C LEU A 53 -2.17 1.47 -4.49
N ALA A 54 -2.43 2.70 -4.03
CA ALA A 54 -3.77 3.30 -4.11
C ALA A 54 -4.26 3.41 -5.56
N LYS A 55 -3.38 3.83 -6.47
CA LYS A 55 -3.70 3.93 -7.90
C LYS A 55 -4.05 2.57 -8.50
N THR A 56 -3.25 1.54 -8.24
CA THR A 56 -3.51 0.17 -8.72
C THR A 56 -4.86 -0.36 -8.22
N LEU A 57 -5.20 -0.11 -6.96
CA LEU A 57 -6.49 -0.53 -6.41
C LEU A 57 -7.67 0.27 -7.02
N GLY A 58 -7.50 1.57 -7.24
CA GLY A 58 -8.49 2.42 -7.89
C GLY A 58 -8.78 2.01 -9.33
N ASP A 59 -7.74 1.66 -10.09
CA ASP A 59 -7.88 1.19 -11.48
C ASP A 59 -8.59 -0.18 -11.57
N THR A 60 -8.46 -1.02 -10.54
CA THR A 60 -9.14 -2.34 -10.46
C THR A 60 -10.62 -2.22 -10.08
N THR A 61 -11.05 -1.05 -9.57
CA THR A 61 -12.43 -0.84 -9.09
C THR A 61 -13.33 -0.17 -10.15
N LYS A 62 -12.82 0.10 -11.35
CA LYS A 62 -13.59 0.58 -12.51
C LYS A 62 -14.29 -0.56 -13.24
#